data_AF-A0AAC9YAT4-F1
#
_entry.id   AF-A0AAC9YAT4-F1
#
_cell.length_a   1.000
_cell.length_b   1.000
_cell.length_c   1.000
_cell.angle_alpha   90.00
_cell.angle_beta   90.00
_cell.angle_gamma   90.00
#
_symmetry.space_group_name_H-M   'P 1'
#
loop_
_entity.id
_entity.type
_entity.pdbx_description
1 polymer ?
#
loop_
_entity_poly.entity_id
_entity_poly.type
_entity_poly.pdbx_seq_one_letter_code
_entity_poly.pdbx_strand_id
1 'polypeptide(L)'
;MNRNQTASKPRDWMPRTAAVFCAGALAAGMLAVWPQAAEAADNISRTTAERTKEQIVEKWMQNYLPMKRSFSYMSGNDIYEQLPSLTAPFQEGKLKAEYIEDGVRAANFVRYLAGVPDDVQPDWSLDRQEQTASLINALNDKLSHSPAKPAGMEEGPYKLGYAGAGSSNLYMGSPTLYSSVLGYMSDSDPSNIDRVGHRRWILNPAMTKTMFGYVRAAETGGYGSPYSSMYVFDKGRAAGSVDYDFIGWPAAGYFPSEAFSPSDAWSVSLNTDRYDKTDTDSITVTVTRQGDGRKWMLDKSDTDKSGEYFRIDKGGYGGIPVCIIFRPEGISDFKEDDRFHVRIDGLRSKTGPETSIEYDTVFFRMTEMKRFGSDAIAITPGESVPLRLYSTGEGAVAGRVAGQLESSDPSIASVDSSGILRGVKAGAAYIRYSNYLGQENSLYVTVRPSAPGDTPSGWAKEAYAKAKGAGLIPYSLDTQYQTPIRRIDFVRMLVGVYENTTGSSLPADQKPFQDTSDSNVSKAVSAGLISGISPTEFAPLAKITRQEAAALLTRLEGKLSAAAGRPPASAAPAAAFADDGAIASWAKADVYRSVGLGLMQGVGRNSFDPIGSLTVEQSIQIFQRTFERFTEN
;
A
#
# COMPACT_ATOMS: atom_id res chain seq x y z
N MET A 1 -15.33 15.99 -87.38
CA MET A 1 -14.27 16.97 -87.07
C MET A 1 -13.44 16.41 -85.92
N ASN A 2 -12.11 16.36 -86.13
CA ASN A 2 -11.03 16.33 -85.12
C ASN A 2 -11.41 17.07 -83.81
N ARG A 3 -10.92 16.75 -82.61
CA ARG A 3 -9.72 16.03 -82.16
C ARG A 3 -9.75 15.96 -80.61
N ASN A 4 -8.90 15.11 -80.05
CA ASN A 4 -8.28 15.16 -78.71
C ASN A 4 -9.13 14.69 -77.53
N GLN A 5 -8.91 13.44 -77.07
CA GLN A 5 -7.91 13.06 -76.06
C GLN A 5 -8.22 13.64 -74.67
N THR A 6 -8.87 12.85 -73.80
CA THR A 6 -8.27 12.21 -72.61
C THR A 6 -9.34 11.38 -71.88
N ALA A 7 -8.88 10.34 -71.18
CA ALA A 7 -9.62 9.39 -70.34
C ALA A 7 -10.34 8.23 -71.05
N SER A 8 -9.59 7.15 -71.32
CA SER A 8 -10.17 5.81 -71.38
C SER A 8 -9.30 4.78 -70.66
N LYS A 9 -9.91 4.13 -69.65
CA LYS A 9 -9.68 2.76 -69.15
C LYS A 9 -8.50 2.54 -68.18
N PRO A 10 -8.61 1.55 -67.25
CA PRO A 10 -8.87 0.14 -67.59
C PRO A 10 -10.28 -0.35 -67.27
N ARG A 11 -10.89 -1.02 -68.25
CA ARG A 11 -11.77 -2.17 -68.02
C ARG A 11 -10.96 -3.35 -68.54
N ASP A 12 -10.38 -4.12 -67.63
CA ASP A 12 -9.78 -5.45 -67.86
C ASP A 12 -10.18 -6.33 -66.66
N TRP A 13 -11.13 -7.24 -66.85
CA TRP A 13 -10.93 -8.68 -67.03
C TRP A 13 -10.39 -9.37 -65.76
N MET A 14 -11.27 -10.03 -65.00
CA MET A 14 -10.88 -11.07 -64.04
C MET A 14 -11.53 -12.40 -64.45
N PRO A 15 -10.74 -13.45 -64.74
CA PRO A 15 -11.27 -14.80 -64.82
C PRO A 15 -10.82 -15.68 -63.64
N ARG A 16 -11.78 -16.47 -63.15
CA ARG A 16 -11.66 -17.87 -62.70
C ARG A 16 -10.56 -18.25 -61.70
N THR A 17 -11.02 -18.74 -60.55
CA THR A 17 -10.78 -20.14 -60.10
C THR A 17 -11.88 -20.46 -59.07
N ALA A 18 -12.89 -21.24 -59.46
CA ALA A 18 -12.99 -22.69 -59.24
C ALA A 18 -13.82 -23.00 -57.98
N ALA A 19 -15.13 -23.16 -58.17
CA ALA A 19 -16.00 -23.85 -57.22
C ALA A 19 -16.95 -24.74 -58.03
N VAL A 20 -16.52 -25.98 -58.27
CA VAL A 20 -17.38 -27.05 -58.77
C VAL A 20 -17.73 -27.94 -57.59
N PHE A 21 -19.03 -27.93 -57.28
CA PHE A 21 -19.70 -28.87 -56.39
C PHE A 21 -19.58 -30.31 -56.93
N CYS A 22 -19.18 -31.24 -56.07
CA CYS A 22 -19.59 -32.64 -56.16
C CYS A 22 -20.02 -33.13 -54.77
N ALA A 23 -21.17 -33.79 -54.74
CA ALA A 23 -21.96 -34.18 -53.59
C ALA A 23 -21.31 -35.23 -52.67
N GLY A 24 -21.75 -35.29 -51.41
CA GLY A 24 -21.51 -36.47 -50.56
C GLY A 24 -21.86 -36.32 -49.08
N ALA A 25 -23.05 -36.80 -48.73
CA ALA A 25 -23.44 -37.40 -47.44
C ALA A 25 -23.64 -36.51 -46.19
N LEU A 26 -24.90 -36.55 -45.74
CA LEU A 26 -25.40 -36.30 -44.39
C LEU A 26 -24.63 -37.10 -43.32
N ALA A 27 -24.27 -36.43 -42.23
CA ALA A 27 -24.16 -37.06 -40.91
C ALA A 27 -24.80 -36.12 -39.88
N ALA A 28 -25.99 -36.49 -39.42
CA ALA A 28 -26.66 -35.87 -38.30
C ALA A 28 -25.87 -36.17 -37.01
N GLY A 29 -25.26 -35.15 -36.41
CA GLY A 29 -24.74 -35.19 -35.06
C GLY A 29 -25.72 -34.46 -34.14
N MET A 30 -26.42 -35.21 -33.30
CA MET A 30 -27.29 -34.69 -32.25
C MET A 30 -26.52 -33.69 -31.37
N LEU A 31 -26.92 -32.42 -31.38
CA LEU A 31 -26.57 -31.49 -30.31
C LEU A 31 -27.38 -31.92 -29.09
N ALA A 32 -26.73 -32.64 -28.18
CA ALA A 32 -27.27 -32.89 -26.86
C ALA A 32 -27.45 -31.55 -26.16
N VAL A 33 -28.71 -31.12 -26.00
CA VAL A 33 -29.07 -30.04 -25.07
C VAL A 33 -28.79 -30.59 -23.68
N TRP A 34 -27.67 -30.18 -23.09
CA TRP A 34 -27.40 -30.44 -21.68
C TRP A 34 -28.38 -29.58 -20.87
N PRO A 35 -29.05 -30.14 -19.85
CA PRO A 35 -29.86 -29.32 -18.97
C PRO A 35 -28.94 -28.30 -18.31
N GLN A 36 -29.31 -27.03 -18.44
CA GLN A 36 -28.71 -25.92 -17.72
C GLN A 36 -28.82 -26.26 -16.23
N ALA A 37 -27.69 -26.65 -15.63
CA ALA A 37 -27.61 -26.91 -14.21
C ALA A 37 -28.05 -25.63 -13.49
N ALA A 38 -28.97 -25.77 -12.53
CA ALA A 38 -29.30 -24.71 -11.60
C ALA A 38 -28.00 -24.15 -11.03
N GLU A 39 -27.85 -22.82 -11.01
CA GLU A 39 -26.72 -22.12 -10.40
C GLU A 39 -26.54 -22.66 -8.97
N ALA A 40 -25.48 -23.45 -8.76
CA ALA A 40 -25.09 -23.90 -7.44
C ALA A 40 -24.63 -22.66 -6.66
N ALA A 41 -25.15 -22.46 -5.45
CA ALA A 41 -24.68 -21.39 -4.57
C ALA A 41 -23.15 -21.46 -4.44
N ASP A 42 -22.44 -20.37 -4.72
CA ASP A 42 -20.98 -20.36 -4.76
C ASP A 42 -20.40 -20.57 -3.35
N ASN A 43 -19.70 -21.69 -3.19
CA ASN A 43 -18.96 -22.05 -1.98
C ASN A 43 -17.96 -20.95 -1.60
N ILE A 44 -17.93 -20.57 -0.31
CA ILE A 44 -17.06 -19.52 0.24
C ILE A 44 -15.63 -19.56 -0.29
N SER A 45 -14.99 -20.73 -0.35
CA SER A 45 -13.58 -20.87 -0.76
C SER A 45 -13.36 -20.55 -2.24
N ARG A 46 -14.36 -20.79 -3.10
CA ARG A 46 -14.34 -20.39 -4.51
C ARG A 46 -14.57 -18.89 -4.64
N THR A 47 -15.57 -18.37 -3.93
CA THR A 47 -15.95 -16.95 -3.97
C THR A 47 -14.80 -16.02 -3.56
N THR A 48 -13.99 -16.40 -2.57
CA THR A 48 -12.82 -15.62 -2.16
C THR A 48 -11.67 -15.73 -3.16
N ALA A 49 -11.42 -16.94 -3.68
CA ALA A 49 -10.35 -17.21 -4.63
C ALA A 49 -10.48 -16.46 -5.96
N GLU A 50 -11.71 -16.16 -6.40
CA GLU A 50 -11.99 -15.49 -7.67
C GLU A 50 -11.94 -13.95 -7.60
N ARG A 51 -11.84 -13.36 -6.41
CA ARG A 51 -11.80 -11.90 -6.26
C ARG A 51 -10.47 -11.34 -6.69
N THR A 52 -10.53 -10.25 -7.43
CA THR A 52 -9.38 -9.40 -7.78
C THR A 52 -9.06 -8.42 -6.66
N LYS A 53 -7.83 -7.89 -6.67
CA LYS A 53 -7.41 -6.82 -5.74
C LYS A 53 -8.31 -5.59 -5.89
N GLU A 54 -8.66 -5.24 -7.13
CA GLU A 54 -9.52 -4.11 -7.48
C GLU A 54 -10.90 -4.27 -6.86
N GLN A 55 -11.52 -5.45 -6.96
CA GLN A 55 -12.82 -5.71 -6.34
C GLN A 55 -12.77 -5.60 -4.81
N ILE A 56 -11.70 -6.09 -4.17
CA ILE A 56 -11.54 -5.98 -2.72
C ILE A 56 -11.42 -4.51 -2.30
N VAL A 57 -10.56 -3.75 -2.98
CA VAL A 57 -10.35 -2.32 -2.67
C VAL A 57 -11.59 -1.49 -2.99
N GLU A 58 -12.27 -1.72 -4.11
CA GLU A 58 -13.51 -1.03 -4.46
C GLU A 58 -14.61 -1.29 -3.43
N LYS A 59 -14.80 -2.55 -3.02
CA LYS A 59 -15.80 -2.89 -2.01
C LYS A 59 -15.44 -2.30 -0.65
N TRP A 60 -14.15 -2.33 -0.28
CA TRP A 60 -13.67 -1.63 0.91
C TRP A 60 -13.99 -0.13 0.85
N MET A 61 -13.62 0.56 -0.23
CA MET A 61 -13.89 1.99 -0.40
C MET A 61 -15.38 2.35 -0.36
N GLN A 62 -16.24 1.51 -0.93
CA GLN A 62 -17.68 1.78 -1.05
C GLN A 62 -18.46 1.45 0.22
N ASN A 63 -18.10 0.37 0.91
CA ASN A 63 -18.95 -0.24 1.94
C ASN A 63 -18.30 -0.28 3.33
N TYR A 64 -16.97 -0.29 3.40
CA TYR A 64 -16.24 -0.59 4.63
C TYR A 64 -15.19 0.44 5.01
N LEU A 65 -15.02 1.48 4.19
CA LEU A 65 -14.07 2.53 4.41
C LEU A 65 -14.37 3.15 5.78
N PRO A 66 -13.40 3.12 6.72
CA PRO A 66 -13.57 3.81 7.99
C PRO A 66 -14.00 5.26 7.73
N MET A 67 -14.89 5.85 8.52
CA MET A 67 -15.45 7.19 8.18
C MET A 67 -14.41 8.31 8.04
N LYS A 68 -13.18 8.13 8.55
CA LYS A 68 -12.06 9.07 8.39
C LYS A 68 -10.72 8.34 8.33
N ARG A 69 -9.70 9.10 7.90
CA ARG A 69 -8.29 8.72 7.90
C ARG A 69 -7.75 8.63 9.32
N SER A 70 -6.93 7.63 9.59
CA SER A 70 -6.33 7.34 10.90
C SER A 70 -7.36 7.20 12.06
N PHE A 71 -6.88 6.84 13.26
CA PHE A 71 -7.72 6.63 14.45
C PHE A 71 -8.22 7.92 15.12
N SER A 72 -8.12 9.07 14.43
CA SER A 72 -8.33 10.41 15.03
C SER A 72 -9.77 10.94 14.96
N TYR A 73 -10.68 10.31 14.21
CA TYR A 73 -12.09 10.75 14.22
C TYR A 73 -12.80 10.39 15.51
N MET A 74 -13.56 11.36 16.02
CA MET A 74 -14.24 11.28 17.31
C MET A 74 -13.29 10.91 18.47
N SER A 75 -11.99 11.21 18.34
CA SER A 75 -11.02 10.86 19.37
C SER A 75 -11.44 11.45 20.73
N GLY A 76 -11.15 10.71 21.80
CA GLY A 76 -11.57 11.13 23.14
C GLY A 76 -13.08 11.01 23.33
N ASN A 77 -13.72 12.13 23.67
CA ASN A 77 -15.09 12.18 24.16
C ASN A 77 -16.13 12.45 23.07
N ASP A 78 -15.69 12.76 21.84
CA ASP A 78 -16.58 13.10 20.73
C ASP A 78 -17.35 11.89 20.17
N ILE A 79 -17.01 10.65 20.56
CA ILE A 79 -17.77 9.43 20.23
C ILE A 79 -19.11 9.33 20.96
N TYR A 80 -19.33 10.14 22.00
CA TYR A 80 -20.51 10.04 22.86
C TYR A 80 -21.61 11.03 22.45
N GLU A 81 -22.87 10.59 22.43
CA GLU A 81 -24.04 11.47 22.55
C GLU A 81 -24.25 11.87 24.01
N GLN A 82 -23.95 10.95 24.93
CA GLN A 82 -23.98 11.16 26.36
C GLN A 82 -22.72 10.51 26.97
N LEU A 83 -21.96 11.28 27.73
CA LEU A 83 -20.76 10.75 28.38
C LEU A 83 -21.12 9.70 29.45
N PRO A 84 -20.33 8.62 29.58
CA PRO A 84 -20.41 7.77 30.75
C PRO A 84 -19.95 8.51 32.01
N SER A 85 -20.44 8.08 33.17
CA SER A 85 -19.93 8.52 34.48
C SER A 85 -19.32 7.31 35.18
N LEU A 86 -18.01 7.39 35.44
CA LEU A 86 -17.25 6.37 36.17
C LEU A 86 -17.26 6.63 37.68
N THR A 87 -17.94 7.69 38.12
CA THR A 87 -18.20 7.99 39.53
C THR A 87 -19.68 7.87 39.86
N ALA A 88 -20.00 7.56 41.12
CA ALA A 88 -21.38 7.44 41.57
C ALA A 88 -22.08 8.83 41.60
N PRO A 89 -23.32 8.98 41.09
CA PRO A 89 -24.13 7.94 40.45
C PRO A 89 -23.60 7.59 39.04
N PHE A 90 -23.34 6.29 38.80
CA PHE A 90 -22.79 5.82 37.53
C PHE A 90 -23.76 6.07 36.38
N GLN A 91 -23.21 6.36 35.21
CA GLN A 91 -23.96 6.48 33.97
C GLN A 91 -23.26 5.68 32.89
N GLU A 92 -24.03 4.87 32.17
CA GLU A 92 -23.57 3.99 31.09
C GLU A 92 -22.97 4.80 29.93
N GLY A 93 -23.47 6.02 29.73
CA GLY A 93 -23.22 6.81 28.54
C GLY A 93 -23.99 6.28 27.34
N LYS A 94 -23.83 6.95 26.20
CA LYS A 94 -24.43 6.56 24.93
C LYS A 94 -23.50 6.98 23.80
N LEU A 95 -23.16 6.03 22.93
CA LEU A 95 -22.34 6.29 21.75
C LEU A 95 -23.19 6.92 20.63
N LYS A 96 -22.55 7.69 19.75
CA LYS A 96 -23.19 8.14 18.51
C LYS A 96 -23.42 6.95 17.58
N ALA A 97 -24.58 6.92 16.92
CA ALA A 97 -24.95 5.84 16.02
C ALA A 97 -23.91 5.58 14.92
N GLU A 98 -23.40 6.64 14.30
CA GLU A 98 -22.37 6.59 13.26
C GLU A 98 -21.06 5.90 13.69
N TYR A 99 -20.70 5.98 14.98
CA TYR A 99 -19.51 5.32 15.53
C TYR A 99 -19.73 3.80 15.67
N ILE A 100 -20.92 3.40 16.11
CA ILE A 100 -21.32 1.98 16.17
C ILE A 100 -21.37 1.39 14.76
N GLU A 101 -21.98 2.10 13.80
CA GLU A 101 -22.04 1.69 12.41
C GLU A 101 -20.65 1.51 11.78
N ASP A 102 -19.65 2.29 12.20
CA ASP A 102 -18.25 2.11 11.80
C ASP A 102 -17.65 0.81 12.31
N GLY A 103 -17.92 0.44 13.57
CA GLY A 103 -17.57 -0.87 14.11
C GLY A 103 -18.24 -2.02 13.36
N VAL A 104 -19.52 -1.86 12.99
CA VAL A 104 -20.26 -2.86 12.20
C VAL A 104 -19.68 -3.00 10.79
N ARG A 105 -19.31 -1.89 10.13
CA ARG A 105 -18.60 -1.92 8.85
C ARG A 105 -17.27 -2.67 8.94
N ALA A 106 -16.51 -2.49 10.02
CA ALA A 106 -15.28 -3.24 10.27
C ALA A 106 -15.56 -4.76 10.38
N ALA A 107 -16.59 -5.14 11.15
CA ALA A 107 -17.00 -6.54 11.28
C ALA A 107 -17.41 -7.14 9.92
N ASN A 108 -18.18 -6.39 9.12
CA ASN A 108 -18.56 -6.81 7.78
C ASN A 108 -17.38 -6.88 6.82
N PHE A 109 -16.36 -6.03 6.97
CA PHE A 109 -15.16 -6.10 6.15
C PHE A 109 -14.38 -7.40 6.35
N VAL A 110 -14.12 -7.77 7.61
CA VAL A 110 -13.39 -9.01 7.91
C VAL A 110 -14.21 -10.25 7.53
N ARG A 111 -15.54 -10.17 7.63
CA ARG A 111 -16.47 -11.18 7.12
C ARG A 111 -16.43 -11.31 5.60
N TYR A 112 -16.44 -10.17 4.90
CA TYR A 112 -16.27 -10.11 3.45
C TYR A 112 -14.98 -10.80 3.06
N LEU A 113 -13.84 -10.44 3.65
CA LEU A 113 -12.53 -11.06 3.37
C LEU A 113 -12.52 -12.57 3.59
N ALA A 114 -13.19 -13.07 4.63
CA ALA A 114 -13.34 -14.51 4.88
C ALA A 114 -14.36 -15.21 3.95
N GLY A 115 -15.18 -14.43 3.23
CA GLY A 115 -16.20 -14.89 2.30
C GLY A 115 -17.54 -15.29 2.93
N VAL A 116 -17.70 -15.16 4.25
CA VAL A 116 -19.01 -15.31 4.91
C VAL A 116 -19.90 -14.08 4.65
N PRO A 117 -21.24 -14.18 4.80
CA PRO A 117 -22.14 -13.05 4.55
C PRO A 117 -21.76 -11.80 5.37
N ASP A 118 -21.59 -10.68 4.70
CA ASP A 118 -21.08 -9.39 5.20
C ASP A 118 -22.18 -8.32 5.33
N ASP A 119 -23.39 -8.78 5.63
CA ASP A 119 -24.66 -8.05 5.78
C ASP A 119 -25.10 -7.95 7.24
N VAL A 120 -24.19 -8.10 8.21
CA VAL A 120 -24.49 -7.97 9.64
C VAL A 120 -24.96 -6.55 9.95
N GLN A 121 -26.04 -6.43 10.72
CA GLN A 121 -26.64 -5.16 11.12
C GLN A 121 -26.47 -4.88 12.62
N PRO A 122 -26.49 -3.60 13.05
CA PRO A 122 -26.58 -3.29 14.47
C PRO A 122 -27.91 -3.78 15.07
N ASP A 123 -27.85 -4.46 16.21
CA ASP A 123 -29.00 -4.75 17.06
C ASP A 123 -29.13 -3.66 18.13
N TRP A 124 -29.83 -2.59 17.78
CA TRP A 124 -30.07 -1.46 18.68
C TRP A 124 -30.80 -1.83 19.97
N SER A 125 -31.44 -3.01 20.06
CA SER A 125 -32.03 -3.47 21.33
C SER A 125 -30.96 -3.85 22.38
N LEU A 126 -29.72 -4.08 21.94
CA LEU A 126 -28.58 -4.41 22.80
C LEU A 126 -27.70 -3.19 23.12
N ASP A 127 -28.03 -1.99 22.62
CA ASP A 127 -27.19 -0.79 22.76
C ASP A 127 -26.81 -0.51 24.22
N ARG A 128 -27.84 -0.42 25.05
CA ARG A 128 -27.70 -0.25 26.50
C ARG A 128 -26.89 -1.39 27.14
N GLN A 129 -27.08 -2.62 26.67
CA GLN A 129 -26.42 -3.81 27.21
C GLN A 129 -24.91 -3.77 26.99
N GLU A 130 -24.50 -3.56 25.75
CA GLU A 130 -23.08 -3.54 25.37
C GLU A 130 -22.36 -2.34 25.96
N GLN A 131 -23.01 -1.18 25.98
CA GLN A 131 -22.45 0.00 26.62
C GLN A 131 -22.25 -0.20 28.13
N THR A 132 -23.20 -0.85 28.81
CA THR A 132 -23.06 -1.20 30.23
C THR A 132 -22.00 -2.26 30.47
N ALA A 133 -21.83 -3.23 29.56
CA ALA A 133 -20.77 -4.22 29.65
C ALA A 133 -19.37 -3.57 29.63
N SER A 134 -19.20 -2.59 28.73
CA SER A 134 -17.96 -1.80 28.63
C SER A 134 -17.76 -0.95 29.89
N LEU A 135 -18.81 -0.32 30.42
CA LEU A 135 -18.75 0.46 31.67
C LEU A 135 -18.29 -0.40 32.85
N ILE A 136 -18.87 -1.58 33.05
CA ILE A 136 -18.55 -2.42 34.22
C ILE A 136 -17.11 -2.93 34.15
N ASN A 137 -16.62 -3.29 32.96
CA ASN A 137 -15.21 -3.67 32.79
C ASN A 137 -14.27 -2.49 33.07
N ALA A 138 -14.64 -1.28 32.65
CA ALA A 138 -13.89 -0.05 32.95
C ALA A 138 -13.89 0.28 34.46
N LEU A 139 -15.04 0.18 35.13
CA LEU A 139 -15.17 0.41 36.58
C LEU A 139 -14.35 -0.58 37.42
N ASN A 140 -14.18 -1.80 36.92
CA ASN A 140 -13.38 -2.85 37.56
C ASN A 140 -11.89 -2.81 37.17
N ASP A 141 -11.50 -1.94 36.24
CA ASP A 141 -10.15 -1.87 35.65
C ASP A 141 -9.65 -3.25 35.17
N LYS A 142 -10.56 -4.06 34.59
CA LYS A 142 -10.28 -5.46 34.25
C LYS A 142 -11.21 -5.97 33.16
N LEU A 143 -10.61 -6.62 32.16
CA LEU A 143 -11.36 -7.38 31.14
C LEU A 143 -11.86 -8.71 31.71
N SER A 144 -13.17 -8.94 31.65
CA SER A 144 -13.80 -10.17 32.14
C SER A 144 -15.16 -10.40 31.49
N HIS A 145 -15.40 -11.65 31.05
CA HIS A 145 -16.72 -12.11 30.63
C HIS A 145 -17.68 -12.40 31.80
N SER A 146 -17.18 -12.35 33.04
CA SER A 146 -17.96 -12.52 34.27
C SER A 146 -17.57 -11.45 35.30
N PRO A 147 -17.75 -10.17 34.96
CA PRO A 147 -17.23 -9.07 35.76
C PRO A 147 -17.92 -9.01 37.12
N ALA A 148 -17.18 -8.62 38.15
CA ALA A 148 -17.75 -8.40 39.48
C ALA A 148 -18.66 -7.17 39.49
N LYS A 149 -19.64 -7.13 40.41
CA LYS A 149 -20.50 -5.97 40.60
C LYS A 149 -19.71 -4.79 41.18
N PRO A 150 -19.61 -3.63 40.50
CA PRO A 150 -18.95 -2.46 41.05
C PRO A 150 -19.68 -1.96 42.31
N ALA A 151 -18.91 -1.51 43.30
CA ALA A 151 -19.47 -0.95 44.52
C ALA A 151 -20.33 0.28 44.20
N GLY A 152 -21.58 0.31 44.71
CA GLY A 152 -22.53 1.40 44.47
C GLY A 152 -23.32 1.30 43.16
N MET A 153 -23.07 0.30 42.31
CA MET A 153 -23.88 0.06 41.11
C MET A 153 -25.20 -0.63 41.47
N GLU A 154 -26.29 -0.19 40.85
CA GLU A 154 -27.60 -0.83 40.98
C GLU A 154 -27.62 -2.24 40.37
N GLU A 155 -28.48 -3.11 40.90
CA GLU A 155 -28.57 -4.51 40.47
C GLU A 155 -29.01 -4.69 39.02
N GLY A 156 -29.92 -3.82 38.54
CA GLY A 156 -30.44 -3.87 37.17
C GLY A 156 -29.36 -3.63 36.11
N PRO A 157 -28.69 -2.47 36.10
CA PRO A 157 -27.55 -2.20 35.23
C PRO A 157 -26.42 -3.23 35.36
N TYR A 158 -26.11 -3.68 36.58
CA TYR A 158 -25.11 -4.74 36.78
C TYR A 158 -25.46 -6.02 36.01
N LYS A 159 -26.68 -6.55 36.18
CA LYS A 159 -27.12 -7.75 35.46
C LYS A 159 -27.11 -7.57 33.95
N LEU A 160 -27.49 -6.37 33.49
CA LEU A 160 -27.50 -6.03 32.08
C LEU A 160 -26.08 -6.07 31.49
N GLY A 161 -25.12 -5.36 32.10
CA GLY A 161 -23.74 -5.37 31.62
C GLY A 161 -23.02 -6.71 31.84
N TYR A 162 -23.37 -7.48 32.87
CA TYR A 162 -22.89 -8.85 33.05
C TYR A 162 -23.31 -9.75 31.88
N ALA A 163 -24.57 -9.65 31.44
CA ALA A 163 -25.08 -10.39 30.28
C ALA A 163 -24.38 -9.99 28.97
N GLY A 164 -24.14 -8.69 28.76
CA GLY A 164 -23.36 -8.20 27.63
C GLY A 164 -21.93 -8.74 27.64
N ALA A 165 -21.22 -8.60 28.76
CA ALA A 165 -19.85 -9.10 28.89
C ALA A 165 -19.72 -10.60 28.60
N GLY A 166 -20.69 -11.41 29.02
CA GLY A 166 -20.69 -12.85 28.82
C GLY A 166 -21.05 -13.32 27.40
N SER A 167 -21.53 -12.42 26.52
CA SER A 167 -21.96 -12.76 25.15
C SER A 167 -21.21 -12.00 24.05
N SER A 168 -20.14 -11.31 24.44
CA SER A 168 -19.39 -10.39 23.59
C SER A 168 -17.92 -10.75 23.52
N ASN A 169 -17.29 -10.44 22.39
CA ASN A 169 -15.85 -10.24 22.36
C ASN A 169 -15.52 -8.96 23.15
N LEU A 170 -14.47 -8.99 23.96
CA LEU A 170 -14.08 -7.88 24.83
C LEU A 170 -12.66 -7.43 24.50
N TYR A 171 -12.42 -6.12 24.48
CA TYR A 171 -11.09 -5.54 24.24
C TYR A 171 -10.75 -4.44 25.24
N MET A 172 -9.48 -4.35 25.63
CA MET A 172 -8.92 -3.26 26.41
C MET A 172 -7.74 -2.62 25.65
N GLY A 173 -7.76 -1.29 25.49
CA GLY A 173 -6.64 -0.53 24.91
C GLY A 173 -6.80 -0.12 23.44
N SER A 174 -7.79 -0.62 22.72
CA SER A 174 -8.00 -0.27 21.29
C SER A 174 -8.55 1.15 21.12
N PRO A 175 -7.96 1.98 20.24
CA PRO A 175 -8.34 3.38 20.11
C PRO A 175 -9.72 3.59 19.47
N THR A 176 -10.20 2.61 18.67
CA THR A 176 -11.50 2.65 17.99
C THR A 176 -12.17 1.27 17.94
N LEU A 177 -13.48 1.22 17.64
CA LEU A 177 -14.18 -0.05 17.38
C LEU A 177 -13.64 -0.79 16.15
N TYR A 178 -13.22 -0.08 15.10
CA TYR A 178 -12.56 -0.68 13.94
C TYR A 178 -11.27 -1.41 14.35
N SER A 179 -10.42 -0.79 15.18
CA SER A 179 -9.22 -1.44 15.74
C SER A 179 -9.57 -2.61 16.65
N SER A 180 -10.63 -2.51 17.45
CA SER A 180 -11.09 -3.64 18.28
C SER A 180 -11.44 -4.84 17.41
N VAL A 181 -12.15 -4.64 16.29
CA VAL A 181 -12.47 -5.72 15.34
C VAL A 181 -11.21 -6.35 14.76
N LEU A 182 -10.26 -5.56 14.25
CA LEU A 182 -8.99 -6.12 13.74
C LEU A 182 -8.19 -6.83 14.83
N GLY A 183 -8.20 -6.31 16.05
CA GLY A 183 -7.58 -6.96 17.21
C GLY A 183 -8.20 -8.31 17.53
N TYR A 184 -9.53 -8.42 17.47
CA TYR A 184 -10.25 -9.69 17.59
C TYR A 184 -9.90 -10.67 16.46
N MET A 185 -9.58 -10.16 15.26
CA MET A 185 -9.16 -11.00 14.15
C MET A 185 -7.70 -11.46 14.26
N SER A 186 -6.81 -10.70 14.89
CA SER A 186 -5.44 -11.16 15.17
C SER A 186 -5.44 -12.36 16.10
N ASP A 187 -6.02 -12.25 17.31
CA ASP A 187 -6.30 -13.37 18.25
C ASP A 187 -5.13 -14.35 18.51
N SER A 188 -3.90 -13.90 18.28
CA SER A 188 -2.71 -14.77 18.16
C SER A 188 -1.73 -14.63 19.31
N ASP A 189 -2.10 -13.86 20.35
CA ASP A 189 -1.32 -13.80 21.57
C ASP A 189 -1.37 -15.14 22.32
N PRO A 190 -0.40 -15.44 23.20
CA PRO A 190 -0.30 -16.73 23.87
C PRO A 190 -1.54 -17.15 24.69
N SER A 191 -2.38 -16.19 25.09
CA SER A 191 -3.59 -16.48 25.85
C SER A 191 -4.75 -16.91 24.95
N ASN A 192 -4.73 -16.60 23.64
CA ASN A 192 -5.85 -16.82 22.70
C ASN A 192 -5.52 -17.71 21.49
N ILE A 193 -4.25 -17.79 21.06
CA ILE A 193 -3.82 -18.52 19.85
C ILE A 193 -4.31 -19.97 19.80
N ASP A 194 -4.57 -20.56 20.95
CA ASP A 194 -4.93 -21.95 21.10
C ASP A 194 -6.39 -22.26 20.71
N ARG A 195 -7.21 -21.23 20.47
CA ARG A 195 -8.63 -21.35 20.11
C ARG A 195 -9.08 -20.36 19.02
N VAL A 196 -8.40 -19.21 18.91
CA VAL A 196 -8.76 -18.06 18.06
C VAL A 196 -10.26 -17.75 18.11
N GLY A 197 -10.78 -17.72 19.35
CA GLY A 197 -12.21 -17.69 19.63
C GLY A 197 -12.89 -16.40 19.20
N HIS A 198 -12.25 -15.25 19.41
CA HIS A 198 -12.81 -13.95 19.05
C HIS A 198 -13.00 -13.84 17.54
N ARG A 199 -11.99 -14.26 16.78
CA ARG A 199 -12.04 -14.35 15.31
C ARG A 199 -13.19 -15.24 14.84
N ARG A 200 -13.28 -16.44 15.40
CA ARG A 200 -14.30 -17.44 14.99
C ARG A 200 -15.72 -17.00 15.32
N TRP A 201 -15.90 -16.25 16.40
CA TRP A 201 -17.18 -15.63 16.73
C TRP A 201 -17.61 -14.59 15.69
N ILE A 202 -16.69 -13.76 15.20
CA ILE A 202 -16.98 -12.76 14.15
C ILE A 202 -17.24 -13.43 12.80
N LEU A 203 -16.51 -14.52 12.50
CA LEU A 203 -16.67 -15.29 11.25
C LEU A 203 -17.82 -16.30 11.29
N ASN A 204 -18.68 -16.26 12.32
CA ASN A 204 -19.86 -17.09 12.47
C ASN A 204 -20.79 -16.95 11.23
N PRO A 205 -21.00 -18.02 10.43
CA PRO A 205 -21.84 -17.95 9.24
C PRO A 205 -23.31 -17.66 9.55
N ALA A 206 -23.79 -18.03 10.73
CA ALA A 206 -25.18 -17.84 11.14
C ALA A 206 -25.49 -16.41 11.62
N MET A 207 -24.48 -15.54 11.72
CA MET A 207 -24.62 -14.19 12.24
C MET A 207 -25.32 -13.27 11.23
N THR A 208 -26.31 -12.50 11.71
CA THR A 208 -27.01 -11.41 11.02
C THR A 208 -26.97 -10.12 11.83
N LYS A 209 -26.65 -10.17 13.13
CA LYS A 209 -26.65 -9.01 14.00
C LYS A 209 -25.47 -8.93 14.96
N THR A 210 -25.06 -7.71 15.30
CA THR A 210 -24.06 -7.40 16.35
C THR A 210 -24.42 -6.10 17.06
N MET A 211 -23.74 -5.77 18.15
CA MET A 211 -23.84 -4.46 18.80
C MET A 211 -22.53 -4.16 19.52
N PHE A 212 -22.23 -2.88 19.75
CA PHE A 212 -20.99 -2.45 20.37
C PHE A 212 -21.22 -1.60 21.61
N GLY A 213 -20.28 -1.68 22.55
CA GLY A 213 -20.11 -0.74 23.65
C GLY A 213 -18.69 -0.20 23.67
N TYR A 214 -18.50 0.99 24.24
CA TYR A 214 -17.18 1.61 24.36
C TYR A 214 -17.13 2.63 25.52
N VAL A 215 -16.23 2.41 26.48
CA VAL A 215 -16.02 3.31 27.64
C VAL A 215 -14.53 3.61 27.80
N ARG A 216 -14.16 4.90 27.87
CA ARG A 216 -12.80 5.33 28.23
C ARG A 216 -12.65 5.41 29.74
N ALA A 217 -11.67 4.72 30.32
CA ALA A 217 -11.50 4.57 31.77
C ALA A 217 -10.90 5.80 32.50
N ALA A 218 -10.89 7.00 31.91
CA ALA A 218 -10.43 8.22 32.58
C ALA A 218 -11.28 9.45 32.21
N GLU A 219 -11.85 10.12 33.21
CA GLU A 219 -12.63 11.35 33.02
C GLU A 219 -11.75 12.61 32.81
N THR A 220 -10.51 12.63 33.30
CA THR A 220 -9.52 13.71 33.04
C THR A 220 -8.07 13.23 33.18
N GLY A 221 -7.21 13.58 32.22
CA GLY A 221 -5.76 13.76 32.43
C GLY A 221 -4.85 12.54 32.64
N GLY A 222 -5.32 11.30 32.50
CA GLY A 222 -4.48 10.10 32.58
C GLY A 222 -4.83 9.07 31.50
N TYR A 223 -3.84 8.29 31.06
CA TYR A 223 -3.93 7.25 30.03
C TYR A 223 -4.82 6.05 30.45
N GLY A 224 -6.10 6.28 30.77
CA GLY A 224 -7.06 5.21 31.01
C GLY A 224 -7.34 4.45 29.71
N SER A 225 -7.06 3.15 29.70
CA SER A 225 -7.28 2.31 28.52
C SER A 225 -8.78 2.22 28.21
N PRO A 226 -9.21 2.37 26.95
CA PRO A 226 -10.60 2.15 26.59
C PRO A 226 -10.99 0.68 26.71
N TYR A 227 -12.23 0.43 27.08
CA TYR A 227 -12.87 -0.89 27.12
C TYR A 227 -13.97 -0.92 26.07
N SER A 228 -14.00 -1.98 25.27
CA SER A 228 -15.06 -2.19 24.28
C SER A 228 -15.63 -3.59 24.36
N SER A 229 -16.91 -3.72 24.03
CA SER A 229 -17.58 -5.00 23.81
C SER A 229 -18.17 -5.06 22.40
N MET A 230 -18.23 -6.26 21.84
CA MET A 230 -18.91 -6.57 20.57
C MET A 230 -19.76 -7.82 20.77
N TYR A 231 -21.08 -7.72 20.67
CA TYR A 231 -21.97 -8.87 20.74
C TYR A 231 -21.76 -9.83 19.57
N VAL A 232 -21.55 -11.12 19.85
CA VAL A 232 -21.15 -12.11 18.84
C VAL A 232 -21.89 -13.46 18.92
N PHE A 233 -22.83 -13.60 19.84
CA PHE A 233 -23.58 -14.86 20.03
C PHE A 233 -24.83 -14.98 19.14
N ASP A 234 -25.02 -14.03 18.22
CA ASP A 234 -26.13 -14.06 17.28
C ASP A 234 -26.10 -15.31 16.38
N LYS A 235 -27.28 -15.87 16.11
CA LYS A 235 -27.50 -17.05 15.26
C LYS A 235 -28.73 -16.84 14.38
N GLY A 236 -28.90 -15.62 13.85
CA GLY A 236 -30.10 -15.21 13.14
C GLY A 236 -30.38 -15.95 11.83
N ARG A 237 -29.37 -16.51 11.15
CA ARG A 237 -29.58 -17.32 9.93
C ARG A 237 -29.91 -18.77 10.26
N ALA A 238 -30.71 -19.37 9.40
CA ALA A 238 -30.99 -20.81 9.45
C ALA A 238 -29.71 -21.64 9.31
N ALA A 239 -29.61 -22.73 10.06
CA ALA A 239 -28.50 -23.67 9.95
C ALA A 239 -28.38 -24.20 8.52
N GLY A 240 -27.15 -24.25 7.98
CA GLY A 240 -26.89 -24.70 6.61
C GLY A 240 -27.25 -23.71 5.50
N SER A 241 -27.70 -22.49 5.83
CA SER A 241 -28.03 -21.46 4.80
C SER A 241 -26.81 -20.83 4.13
N VAL A 242 -25.61 -21.02 4.69
CA VAL A 242 -24.35 -20.54 4.13
C VAL A 242 -23.54 -21.76 3.69
N ASP A 243 -23.17 -21.81 2.41
CA ASP A 243 -22.47 -22.94 1.81
C ASP A 243 -20.95 -22.77 1.85
N TYR A 244 -20.25 -23.70 2.51
CA TYR A 244 -18.78 -23.66 2.62
C TYR A 244 -18.20 -25.06 2.86
N ASP A 245 -17.00 -25.32 2.36
CA ASP A 245 -16.18 -26.45 2.82
C ASP A 245 -15.48 -26.14 4.13
N PHE A 246 -14.87 -24.96 4.16
CA PHE A 246 -14.14 -24.42 5.28
C PHE A 246 -14.15 -22.89 5.20
N ILE A 247 -13.84 -22.24 6.31
CA ILE A 247 -13.64 -20.80 6.39
C ILE A 247 -12.19 -20.57 6.80
N GLY A 248 -11.40 -20.03 5.86
CA GLY A 248 -10.01 -19.68 6.05
C GLY A 248 -9.82 -18.25 6.53
N TRP A 249 -8.87 -18.03 7.42
CA TRP A 249 -8.33 -16.71 7.77
C TRP A 249 -6.80 -16.81 7.88
N PRO A 250 -6.05 -16.21 6.94
CA PRO A 250 -6.53 -15.55 5.73
C PRO A 250 -7.25 -16.53 4.79
N ALA A 251 -8.11 -15.99 3.92
CA ALA A 251 -8.88 -16.78 2.96
C ALA A 251 -8.07 -17.07 1.68
N ALA A 252 -8.60 -17.96 0.84
CA ALA A 252 -8.07 -18.21 -0.49
C ALA A 252 -8.18 -16.96 -1.39
N GLY A 253 -7.24 -16.79 -2.32
CA GLY A 253 -7.18 -15.65 -3.23
C GLY A 253 -6.40 -14.46 -2.67
N TYR A 254 -6.72 -13.26 -3.15
CA TYR A 254 -6.06 -12.04 -2.68
C TYR A 254 -6.52 -11.66 -1.28
N PHE A 255 -5.56 -11.35 -0.40
CA PHE A 255 -5.83 -10.99 0.99
C PHE A 255 -5.04 -9.75 1.41
N PRO A 256 -5.68 -8.72 1.98
CA PRO A 256 -4.98 -7.49 2.35
C PRO A 256 -4.13 -7.70 3.62
N SER A 257 -2.84 -7.38 3.51
CA SER A 257 -1.89 -7.44 4.63
C SER A 257 -2.24 -6.46 5.77
N GLU A 258 -3.14 -5.49 5.55
CA GLU A 258 -3.62 -4.59 6.60
C GLU A 258 -4.64 -5.24 7.55
N ALA A 259 -5.14 -6.44 7.21
CA ALA A 259 -6.03 -7.23 8.06
C ALA A 259 -5.36 -8.46 8.69
N PHE A 260 -4.08 -8.75 8.37
CA PHE A 260 -3.37 -9.93 8.85
C PHE A 260 -1.86 -9.66 9.00
N SER A 261 -1.34 -9.83 10.21
CA SER A 261 0.08 -9.64 10.54
C SER A 261 0.91 -10.91 10.28
N PRO A 262 2.21 -10.80 9.95
CA PRO A 262 3.13 -11.95 9.91
C PRO A 262 3.17 -12.78 11.21
N SER A 263 2.82 -12.17 12.35
CA SER A 263 2.74 -12.84 13.65
C SER A 263 1.40 -13.53 13.93
N ASP A 264 0.40 -13.31 13.07
CA ASP A 264 -0.94 -13.88 13.26
C ASP A 264 -0.94 -15.36 12.88
N ALA A 265 -1.64 -16.16 13.69
CA ALA A 265 -1.95 -17.55 13.39
C ALA A 265 -3.04 -17.60 12.31
N TRP A 266 -2.80 -18.44 11.32
CA TRP A 266 -3.77 -18.86 10.33
C TRP A 266 -4.81 -19.77 10.99
N SER A 267 -6.02 -19.77 10.45
CA SER A 267 -7.08 -20.65 10.92
C SER A 267 -7.97 -21.16 9.80
N VAL A 268 -8.34 -22.43 9.84
CA VAL A 268 -9.27 -23.09 8.92
C VAL A 268 -10.37 -23.76 9.74
N SER A 269 -11.55 -23.14 9.78
CA SER A 269 -12.74 -23.67 10.44
C SER A 269 -13.48 -24.63 9.50
N LEU A 270 -13.58 -25.91 9.87
CA LEU A 270 -14.09 -26.96 8.99
C LEU A 270 -15.60 -27.09 9.05
N ASN A 271 -16.25 -27.26 7.89
CA ASN A 271 -17.64 -27.66 7.85
C ASN A 271 -17.79 -29.13 8.28
N THR A 272 -18.26 -29.37 9.50
CA THR A 272 -18.46 -30.73 10.03
C THR A 272 -19.66 -31.48 9.43
N ASP A 273 -20.35 -30.89 8.46
CA ASP A 273 -21.27 -31.60 7.57
C ASP A 273 -20.55 -32.25 6.37
N ARG A 274 -19.32 -31.83 6.09
CA ARG A 274 -18.50 -32.36 5.00
C ARG A 274 -17.26 -33.13 5.50
N TYR A 275 -16.72 -32.76 6.66
CA TYR A 275 -15.53 -33.37 7.26
C TYR A 275 -15.84 -34.10 8.57
N ASP A 276 -15.10 -35.17 8.85
CA ASP A 276 -15.13 -35.84 10.14
C ASP A 276 -14.52 -34.94 11.22
N LYS A 277 -15.20 -34.84 12.37
CA LYS A 277 -14.78 -34.07 13.54
C LYS A 277 -14.03 -34.89 14.58
N THR A 278 -14.02 -36.21 14.42
CA THR A 278 -13.51 -37.17 15.40
C THR A 278 -12.07 -37.57 15.09
N ASP A 279 -11.80 -38.05 13.87
CA ASP A 279 -10.45 -38.38 13.41
C ASP A 279 -9.68 -37.12 12.97
N THR A 280 -8.92 -36.55 13.90
CA THR A 280 -8.16 -35.32 13.69
C THR A 280 -6.67 -35.48 14.01
N ASP A 281 -6.25 -36.63 14.52
CA ASP A 281 -4.91 -36.81 15.11
C ASP A 281 -3.78 -36.94 14.08
N SER A 282 -4.16 -37.20 12.83
CA SER A 282 -3.26 -37.31 11.67
C SER A 282 -3.18 -36.04 10.84
N ILE A 283 -3.92 -34.99 11.21
CA ILE A 283 -3.95 -33.74 10.46
C ILE A 283 -2.59 -33.03 10.57
N THR A 284 -2.06 -32.64 9.42
CA THR A 284 -0.83 -31.84 9.28
C THR A 284 -1.05 -30.70 8.30
N VAL A 285 -0.27 -29.63 8.42
CA VAL A 285 -0.34 -28.46 7.54
C VAL A 285 1.01 -28.19 6.92
N THR A 286 1.06 -28.08 5.61
CA THR A 286 2.23 -27.58 4.87
C THR A 286 1.94 -26.18 4.35
N VAL A 287 2.80 -25.22 4.69
CA VAL A 287 2.77 -23.86 4.13
C VAL A 287 4.01 -23.66 3.27
N THR A 288 3.85 -23.17 2.05
CA THR A 288 4.97 -22.87 1.13
C THR A 288 4.86 -21.42 0.65
N ARG A 289 5.86 -20.59 0.95
CA ARG A 289 5.97 -19.23 0.40
C ARG A 289 6.68 -19.32 -0.95
N GLN A 290 5.99 -18.92 -2.02
CA GLN A 290 6.51 -19.16 -3.37
C GLN A 290 7.66 -18.21 -3.74
N GLY A 291 7.68 -16.99 -3.20
CA GLY A 291 8.68 -15.98 -3.55
C GLY A 291 10.11 -16.33 -3.13
N ASP A 292 10.29 -17.06 -2.04
CA ASP A 292 11.60 -17.48 -1.51
C ASP A 292 11.76 -19.02 -1.40
N GLY A 293 10.70 -19.78 -1.69
CA GLY A 293 10.68 -21.24 -1.61
C GLY A 293 10.70 -21.80 -0.20
N ARG A 294 10.55 -20.98 0.85
CA ARG A 294 10.50 -21.45 2.24
C ARG A 294 9.25 -22.30 2.46
N LYS A 295 9.43 -23.38 3.22
CA LYS A 295 8.41 -24.38 3.49
C LYS A 295 8.38 -24.71 4.98
N TRP A 296 7.19 -24.68 5.57
CA TRP A 296 6.91 -25.07 6.94
C TRP A 296 5.99 -26.29 6.93
N MET A 297 6.30 -27.30 7.74
CA MET A 297 5.51 -28.53 7.88
C MET A 297 5.13 -28.66 9.35
N LEU A 298 3.85 -28.44 9.62
CA LEU A 298 3.29 -28.19 10.95
C LEU A 298 2.41 -29.36 11.38
N ASP A 299 2.61 -29.83 12.61
CA ASP A 299 1.79 -30.86 13.24
C ASP A 299 1.65 -30.64 14.76
N LYS A 300 1.01 -31.58 15.46
CA LYS A 300 0.73 -31.48 16.90
C LYS A 300 1.96 -31.31 17.81
N SER A 301 3.17 -31.49 17.30
CA SER A 301 4.40 -31.25 18.06
C SER A 301 4.78 -29.75 18.11
N ASP A 302 4.29 -28.94 17.18
CA ASP A 302 4.58 -27.50 17.09
C ASP A 302 3.71 -26.70 18.05
N THR A 303 4.22 -26.45 19.25
CA THR A 303 3.44 -25.89 20.36
C THR A 303 3.93 -24.53 20.84
N ASP A 304 4.88 -23.91 20.13
CA ASP A 304 5.44 -22.61 20.51
C ASP A 304 4.45 -21.47 20.21
N LYS A 305 3.78 -21.02 21.27
CA LYS A 305 2.82 -19.92 21.20
C LYS A 305 3.42 -18.57 20.82
N SER A 306 4.74 -18.42 20.77
CA SER A 306 5.43 -17.20 20.30
C SER A 306 6.13 -17.36 18.95
N GLY A 307 6.28 -18.60 18.47
CA GLY A 307 6.95 -18.95 17.22
C GLY A 307 6.07 -19.86 16.36
N GLU A 308 6.66 -20.94 15.87
CA GLU A 308 5.97 -21.97 15.10
C GLU A 308 4.90 -22.68 15.94
N TYR A 309 3.66 -22.70 15.43
CA TYR A 309 2.51 -23.17 16.20
C TYR A 309 1.55 -24.01 15.36
N PHE A 310 0.94 -25.01 15.97
CA PHE A 310 -0.16 -25.79 15.43
C PHE A 310 -1.09 -26.27 16.56
N ARG A 311 -2.40 -26.20 16.32
CA ARG A 311 -3.42 -26.80 17.17
C ARG A 311 -4.70 -27.08 16.43
N ILE A 312 -5.41 -28.13 16.84
CA ILE A 312 -6.79 -28.38 16.45
C ILE A 312 -7.68 -28.05 17.65
N ASP A 313 -8.48 -27.01 17.52
CA ASP A 313 -9.46 -26.63 18.54
C ASP A 313 -10.83 -27.27 18.25
N LYS A 314 -11.48 -27.78 19.29
CA LYS A 314 -12.80 -28.44 19.24
C LYS A 314 -13.90 -27.68 20.02
N GLY A 315 -13.68 -26.41 20.33
CA GLY A 315 -14.50 -25.61 21.27
C GLY A 315 -15.83 -25.06 20.74
N GLY A 316 -16.15 -25.22 19.44
CA GLY A 316 -17.47 -24.84 18.91
C GLY A 316 -17.75 -23.34 18.75
N TYR A 317 -16.72 -22.49 18.77
CA TYR A 317 -16.84 -21.04 18.54
C TYR A 317 -17.47 -20.75 17.17
N GLY A 318 -18.37 -19.76 17.12
CA GLY A 318 -19.15 -19.43 15.91
C GLY A 318 -20.09 -20.54 15.44
N GLY A 319 -20.36 -21.55 16.28
CA GLY A 319 -21.14 -22.73 15.90
C GLY A 319 -20.36 -23.76 15.08
N ILE A 320 -19.05 -23.57 14.88
CA ILE A 320 -18.20 -24.47 14.09
C ILE A 320 -17.31 -25.29 15.03
N PRO A 321 -17.51 -26.63 15.13
CA PRO A 321 -16.84 -27.44 16.13
C PRO A 321 -15.32 -27.49 15.96
N VAL A 322 -14.81 -27.68 14.74
CA VAL A 322 -13.40 -27.97 14.49
C VAL A 322 -12.72 -26.80 13.78
N CYS A 323 -11.60 -26.34 14.33
CA CYS A 323 -10.73 -25.35 13.71
C CYS A 323 -9.28 -25.82 13.75
N ILE A 324 -8.63 -25.84 12.59
CA ILE A 324 -7.19 -26.07 12.46
C ILE A 324 -6.51 -24.70 12.56
N ILE A 325 -5.58 -24.53 13.48
CA ILE A 325 -4.88 -23.28 13.77
C ILE A 325 -3.39 -23.54 13.58
N PHE A 326 -2.71 -22.68 12.83
CA PHE A 326 -1.28 -22.87 12.56
C PHE A 326 -0.58 -21.55 12.31
N ARG A 327 0.72 -21.46 12.61
CA ARG A 327 1.53 -20.26 12.34
C ARG A 327 2.93 -20.66 11.87
N PRO A 328 3.32 -20.33 10.63
CA PRO A 328 4.72 -20.41 10.21
C PRO A 328 5.57 -19.34 10.90
N GLU A 329 6.84 -19.64 11.19
CA GLU A 329 7.75 -18.69 11.83
C GLU A 329 8.69 -17.96 10.84
N GLY A 330 9.31 -16.86 11.29
CA GLY A 330 10.38 -16.20 10.55
C GLY A 330 9.95 -15.40 9.33
N ILE A 331 8.69 -14.95 9.30
CA ILE A 331 8.15 -13.99 8.33
C ILE A 331 8.21 -12.59 8.95
N SER A 332 8.98 -11.69 8.35
CA SER A 332 9.10 -10.29 8.81
C SER A 332 7.98 -9.39 8.31
N ASP A 333 7.53 -9.64 7.09
CA ASP A 333 6.57 -8.82 6.36
C ASP A 333 6.02 -9.56 5.14
N PHE A 334 4.83 -9.13 4.70
CA PHE A 334 4.23 -9.55 3.44
C PHE A 334 4.56 -8.53 2.35
N LYS A 335 5.10 -9.02 1.24
CA LYS A 335 5.37 -8.21 0.06
C LYS A 335 4.14 -8.11 -0.84
N GLU A 336 4.17 -7.18 -1.78
CA GLU A 336 3.16 -7.13 -2.83
C GLU A 336 3.19 -8.43 -3.64
N ASP A 337 2.02 -9.05 -3.86
CA ASP A 337 1.86 -10.34 -4.54
C ASP A 337 2.57 -11.53 -3.86
N ASP A 338 2.80 -11.46 -2.55
CA ASP A 338 3.45 -12.52 -1.79
C ASP A 338 2.52 -13.72 -1.59
N ARG A 339 2.83 -14.83 -2.25
CA ARG A 339 1.96 -16.01 -2.36
C ARG A 339 2.37 -17.13 -1.41
N PHE A 340 1.39 -17.60 -0.65
CA PHE A 340 1.48 -18.74 0.25
C PHE A 340 0.54 -19.83 -0.20
N HIS A 341 1.10 -21.00 -0.49
CA HIS A 341 0.34 -22.22 -0.75
C HIS A 341 0.15 -22.99 0.55
N VAL A 342 -1.11 -23.26 0.92
CA VAL A 342 -1.48 -24.04 2.12
C VAL A 342 -2.04 -25.38 1.67
N ARG A 343 -1.49 -26.46 2.21
CA ARG A 343 -1.98 -27.83 2.07
C ARG A 343 -2.26 -28.42 3.45
N ILE A 344 -3.44 -28.99 3.63
CA ILE A 344 -3.86 -29.67 4.86
C ILE A 344 -4.14 -31.13 4.51
N ASP A 345 -3.34 -32.02 5.08
CA ASP A 345 -3.43 -33.47 4.88
C ASP A 345 -3.99 -34.15 6.13
N GLY A 346 -4.31 -35.45 6.03
CA GLY A 346 -4.83 -36.26 7.15
C GLY A 346 -6.30 -35.97 7.50
N LEU A 347 -7.01 -35.24 6.65
CA LEU A 347 -8.45 -35.02 6.80
C LEU A 347 -9.22 -36.27 6.36
N ARG A 348 -10.39 -36.50 6.97
CA ARG A 348 -11.40 -37.42 6.45
C ARG A 348 -12.67 -36.66 6.13
N SER A 349 -13.29 -37.01 5.01
CA SER A 349 -14.66 -36.60 4.73
C SER A 349 -15.61 -37.25 5.76
N LYS A 350 -16.80 -36.66 5.96
CA LYS A 350 -17.82 -37.19 6.89
C LYS A 350 -18.25 -38.61 6.55
N THR A 351 -18.07 -39.04 5.29
CA THR A 351 -18.38 -40.39 4.81
C THR A 351 -17.22 -41.39 4.98
N GLY A 352 -16.05 -40.96 5.45
CA GLY A 352 -14.90 -41.83 5.81
C GLY A 352 -13.65 -41.76 4.92
N PRO A 353 -13.72 -41.50 3.60
CA PRO A 353 -12.54 -41.37 2.75
C PRO A 353 -11.58 -40.28 3.24
N GLU A 354 -10.28 -40.56 3.14
CA GLU A 354 -9.23 -39.55 3.31
C GLU A 354 -9.32 -38.48 2.24
N THR A 355 -9.02 -37.25 2.62
CA THR A 355 -9.08 -36.07 1.77
C THR A 355 -8.06 -35.04 2.25
N SER A 356 -7.95 -33.94 1.51
CA SER A 356 -7.06 -32.83 1.79
C SER A 356 -7.72 -31.51 1.39
N ILE A 357 -7.30 -30.43 2.03
CA ILE A 357 -7.65 -29.06 1.63
C ILE A 357 -6.40 -28.40 1.06
N GLU A 358 -6.54 -27.71 -0.07
CA GLU A 358 -5.47 -26.92 -0.68
C GLU A 358 -6.00 -25.57 -1.14
N TYR A 359 -5.25 -24.50 -0.87
CA TYR A 359 -5.55 -23.17 -1.38
C TYR A 359 -4.30 -22.28 -1.38
N ASP A 360 -4.33 -21.25 -2.23
CA ASP A 360 -3.35 -20.18 -2.21
C ASP A 360 -3.95 -18.93 -1.56
N THR A 361 -3.16 -18.27 -0.71
CA THR A 361 -3.39 -16.89 -0.27
C THR A 361 -2.31 -16.01 -0.89
N VAL A 362 -2.71 -14.88 -1.48
CA VAL A 362 -1.79 -13.91 -2.08
C VAL A 362 -1.94 -12.58 -1.33
N PHE A 363 -0.93 -12.23 -0.54
CA PHE A 363 -0.95 -10.97 0.18
C PHE A 363 -0.68 -9.79 -0.75
N PHE A 364 -1.41 -8.70 -0.50
CA PHE A 364 -1.21 -7.43 -1.18
C PHE A 364 -1.47 -6.28 -0.20
N ARG A 365 -1.13 -5.06 -0.59
CA ARG A 365 -1.54 -3.85 0.16
C ARG A 365 -2.72 -3.16 -0.52
N MET A 366 -3.72 -2.77 0.25
CA MET A 366 -4.88 -2.04 -0.26
C MET A 366 -4.54 -0.58 -0.58
N THR A 367 -3.64 0.01 0.21
CA THR A 367 -3.26 1.42 0.07
C THR A 367 -1.81 1.59 -0.35
N GLU A 368 -1.57 2.55 -1.23
CA GLU A 368 -0.22 2.90 -1.65
C GLU A 368 0.47 3.79 -0.61
N MET A 369 1.73 3.49 -0.36
CA MET A 369 2.63 4.41 0.31
C MET A 369 3.33 5.30 -0.70
N LYS A 370 3.35 6.60 -0.39
CA LYS A 370 4.11 7.58 -1.16
C LYS A 370 5.22 8.16 -0.32
N ARG A 371 6.37 8.39 -0.95
CA ARG A 371 7.54 9.03 -0.34
C ARG A 371 7.82 10.38 -0.96
N PHE A 372 8.55 11.22 -0.24
CA PHE A 372 9.15 12.43 -0.81
C PHE A 372 10.41 12.07 -1.62
N GLY A 373 10.82 12.96 -2.53
CA GLY A 373 12.06 12.81 -3.30
C GLY A 373 13.33 13.07 -2.51
N SER A 374 13.20 13.58 -1.29
CA SER A 374 14.28 13.90 -0.36
C SER A 374 13.76 13.84 1.08
N ASP A 375 14.64 13.57 2.04
CA ASP A 375 14.27 13.57 3.46
C ASP A 375 14.16 14.98 4.06
N ALA A 376 14.82 15.96 3.43
CA ALA A 376 14.83 17.35 3.89
C ALA A 376 14.82 18.36 2.74
N ILE A 377 14.20 19.50 2.98
CA ILE A 377 14.17 20.67 2.09
C ILE A 377 14.38 21.95 2.91
N ALA A 378 15.13 22.90 2.37
CA ALA A 378 15.25 24.24 2.93
C ALA A 378 14.47 25.23 2.05
N ILE A 379 13.70 26.16 2.58
CA ILE A 379 13.02 27.21 1.80
C ILE A 379 13.14 28.55 2.53
N THR A 380 12.72 29.64 1.91
CA THR A 380 12.68 30.98 2.50
C THR A 380 11.24 31.47 2.72
N PRO A 381 10.99 32.43 3.64
CA PRO A 381 9.67 33.01 3.82
C PRO A 381 9.10 33.56 2.49
N GLY A 382 7.90 33.12 2.14
CA GLY A 382 7.23 33.46 0.89
C GLY A 382 7.59 32.58 -0.31
N GLU A 383 8.60 31.72 -0.22
CA GLU A 383 8.93 30.75 -1.26
C GLU A 383 7.89 29.63 -1.32
N SER A 384 7.52 29.25 -2.54
CA SER A 384 6.58 28.16 -2.82
C SER A 384 7.23 27.08 -3.68
N VAL A 385 7.04 25.83 -3.28
CA VAL A 385 7.64 24.65 -3.91
C VAL A 385 6.56 23.58 -4.12
N PRO A 386 6.32 23.11 -5.36
CA PRO A 386 5.42 21.99 -5.60
C PRO A 386 6.10 20.68 -5.17
N LEU A 387 5.65 20.07 -4.07
CA LEU A 387 6.18 18.79 -3.62
C LEU A 387 5.79 17.68 -4.59
N ARG A 388 6.73 16.80 -4.89
CA ARG A 388 6.47 15.58 -5.64
C ARG A 388 6.50 14.37 -4.72
N LEU A 389 5.43 13.58 -4.80
CA LEU A 389 5.30 12.30 -4.10
C LEU A 389 5.52 11.15 -5.09
N TYR A 390 6.26 10.14 -4.65
CA TYR A 390 6.64 8.98 -5.46
C TYR A 390 6.00 7.73 -4.87
N SER A 391 5.44 6.89 -5.74
CA SER A 391 5.04 5.52 -5.37
C SER A 391 6.22 4.77 -4.78
N THR A 392 5.98 3.96 -3.74
CA THR A 392 6.95 2.95 -3.29
C THR A 392 6.87 1.65 -4.09
N GLY A 393 5.92 1.53 -5.03
CA GLY A 393 5.67 0.29 -5.79
C GLY A 393 4.93 -0.79 -4.99
N GLU A 394 4.47 -0.48 -3.78
CA GLU A 394 3.69 -1.38 -2.92
C GLU A 394 2.24 -0.85 -2.82
N GLY A 395 1.23 -1.72 -2.99
CA GLY A 395 -0.20 -1.37 -2.93
C GLY A 395 -0.89 -1.27 -4.30
N ALA A 396 -1.47 -2.37 -4.76
CA ALA A 396 -1.88 -2.63 -6.15
C ALA A 396 -2.88 -1.66 -6.84
N VAL A 397 -3.67 -0.86 -6.10
CA VAL A 397 -4.74 -0.02 -6.70
C VAL A 397 -4.45 1.49 -6.56
N ALA A 398 -3.21 1.80 -6.16
CA ALA A 398 -2.45 3.05 -5.94
C ALA A 398 -3.04 4.46 -6.21
N GLY A 399 -3.85 4.67 -7.25
CA GLY A 399 -4.37 6.01 -7.55
C GLY A 399 -5.67 6.38 -6.82
N ARG A 400 -6.43 5.39 -6.34
CA ARG A 400 -7.86 5.59 -6.02
C ARG A 400 -8.14 6.03 -4.58
N VAL A 401 -7.28 5.66 -3.64
CA VAL A 401 -7.42 6.03 -2.23
C VAL A 401 -6.45 7.17 -1.92
N ALA A 402 -6.94 8.40 -1.96
CA ALA A 402 -6.10 9.58 -1.74
C ALA A 402 -5.54 9.61 -0.31
N GLY A 403 -4.22 9.87 -0.19
CA GLY A 403 -3.58 10.25 1.07
C GLY A 403 -3.80 11.73 1.43
N GLN A 404 -3.18 12.17 2.52
CA GLN A 404 -3.20 13.55 3.01
C GLN A 404 -1.80 14.12 3.09
N LEU A 405 -1.67 15.42 2.85
CA LEU A 405 -0.50 16.20 3.26
C LEU A 405 -0.87 17.12 4.42
N GLU A 406 -0.04 17.16 5.46
CA GLU A 406 -0.23 18.00 6.63
C GLU A 406 1.11 18.56 7.14
N SER A 407 1.07 19.78 7.67
CA SER A 407 2.23 20.36 8.34
C SER A 407 2.14 20.16 9.85
N SER A 408 3.25 19.78 10.48
CA SER A 408 3.35 19.74 11.95
C SER A 408 3.29 21.12 12.59
N ASP A 409 3.63 22.18 11.85
CA ASP A 409 3.52 23.57 12.28
C ASP A 409 3.28 24.49 11.07
N PRO A 410 2.00 24.73 10.69
CA PRO A 410 1.66 25.57 9.55
C PRO A 410 2.05 27.05 9.74
N SER A 411 2.43 27.49 10.95
CA SER A 411 2.94 28.84 11.19
C SER A 411 4.40 29.02 10.75
N ILE A 412 5.13 27.91 10.60
CA ILE A 412 6.51 27.86 10.09
C ILE A 412 6.49 27.54 8.59
N ALA A 413 5.87 26.43 8.21
CA ALA A 413 5.74 26.00 6.82
C ALA A 413 4.37 25.36 6.59
N SER A 414 3.64 25.79 5.57
CA SER A 414 2.31 25.26 5.26
C SER A 414 2.35 24.40 3.98
N VAL A 415 1.45 23.42 3.87
CA VAL A 415 1.21 22.66 2.63
C VAL A 415 -0.28 22.65 2.33
N ASP A 416 -0.65 22.80 1.07
CA ASP A 416 -2.05 22.66 0.65
C ASP A 416 -2.36 21.24 0.12
N SER A 417 -3.63 20.98 -0.17
CA SER A 417 -4.09 19.68 -0.66
C SER A 417 -3.55 19.32 -2.06
N SER A 418 -3.03 20.29 -2.82
CA SER A 418 -2.36 20.04 -4.11
C SER A 418 -0.85 19.78 -3.97
N GLY A 419 -0.32 19.84 -2.74
CA GLY A 419 1.08 19.60 -2.44
C GLY A 419 1.98 20.81 -2.60
N ILE A 420 1.43 22.04 -2.65
CA ILE A 420 2.25 23.25 -2.66
C ILE A 420 2.73 23.55 -1.25
N LEU A 421 4.02 23.38 -1.02
CA LEU A 421 4.72 23.81 0.20
C LEU A 421 5.00 25.30 0.15
N ARG A 422 4.75 26.02 1.24
CA ARG A 422 5.06 27.44 1.39
C ARG A 422 5.82 27.73 2.68
N GLY A 423 6.92 28.48 2.58
CA GLY A 423 7.64 29.01 3.74
C GLY A 423 6.87 30.17 4.36
N VAL A 424 6.58 30.12 5.65
CA VAL A 424 5.82 31.16 6.36
C VAL A 424 6.75 32.00 7.24
N LYS A 425 7.48 31.35 8.14
CA LYS A 425 8.37 32.01 9.10
C LYS A 425 9.60 31.15 9.35
N ALA A 426 10.73 31.80 9.63
CA ALA A 426 11.97 31.11 9.97
C ALA A 426 11.77 30.10 11.13
N GLY A 427 12.23 28.88 10.95
CA GLY A 427 11.98 27.75 11.85
C GLY A 427 12.10 26.42 11.14
N ALA A 428 11.68 25.34 11.79
CA ALA A 428 11.59 24.02 11.19
C ALA A 428 10.24 23.36 11.48
N ALA A 429 9.72 22.62 10.50
CA ALA A 429 8.49 21.85 10.59
C ALA A 429 8.63 20.55 9.79
N TYR A 430 7.72 19.61 9.99
CA TYR A 430 7.58 18.43 9.13
C TYR A 430 6.37 18.59 8.24
N ILE A 431 6.52 18.20 6.96
CA ILE A 431 5.38 17.90 6.11
C ILE A 431 5.20 16.40 6.09
N ARG A 432 4.03 15.92 6.48
CA ARG A 432 3.69 14.50 6.53
C ARG A 432 2.77 14.15 5.38
N TYR A 433 3.11 13.09 4.66
CA TYR A 433 2.16 12.38 3.82
C TYR A 433 1.63 11.18 4.61
N SER A 434 0.32 11.11 4.82
CA SER A 434 -0.33 9.97 5.48
C SER A 434 -1.28 9.30 4.49
N ASN A 435 -1.15 7.98 4.29
CA ASN A 435 -2.15 7.24 3.53
C ASN A 435 -3.45 7.11 4.35
N TYR A 436 -4.48 6.49 3.78
CA TYR A 436 -5.78 6.37 4.45
C TYR A 436 -5.70 5.63 5.79
N LEU A 437 -4.82 4.63 5.86
CA LEU A 437 -4.63 3.77 7.01
C LEU A 437 -3.71 4.39 8.07
N GLY A 438 -3.25 5.63 7.87
CA GLY A 438 -2.42 6.37 8.83
C GLY A 438 -0.94 5.97 8.82
N GLN A 439 -0.48 5.24 7.79
CA GLN A 439 0.94 5.07 7.56
C GLN A 439 1.51 6.36 6.98
N GLU A 440 2.65 6.81 7.50
CA GLU A 440 3.18 8.14 7.21
C GLU A 440 4.60 8.11 6.63
N ASN A 441 4.87 9.06 5.75
CA ASN A 441 6.22 9.49 5.39
C ASN A 441 6.35 10.98 5.70
N SER A 442 7.54 11.43 6.07
CA SER A 442 7.78 12.81 6.49
C SER A 442 8.90 13.46 5.69
N LEU A 443 8.73 14.74 5.40
CA LEU A 443 9.74 15.65 4.84
C LEU A 443 10.10 16.69 5.90
N TYR A 444 11.38 16.77 6.26
CA TYR A 444 11.87 17.81 7.16
C TYR A 444 12.02 19.14 6.41
N VAL A 445 11.32 20.18 6.82
CA VAL A 445 11.36 21.51 6.20
C VAL A 445 12.07 22.48 7.13
N THR A 446 13.12 23.13 6.63
CA THR A 446 13.74 24.29 7.28
C THR A 446 13.37 25.57 6.53
N VAL A 447 12.71 26.51 7.20
CA VAL A 447 12.50 27.85 6.65
C VAL A 447 13.62 28.75 7.16
N ARG A 448 14.46 29.23 6.24
CA ARG A 448 15.65 30.03 6.52
C ARG A 448 15.38 31.51 6.31
N PRO A 449 16.01 32.40 7.07
CA PRO A 449 16.00 33.82 6.73
C PRO A 449 16.45 34.01 5.28
N SER A 450 15.74 34.86 4.53
CA SER A 450 16.13 35.17 3.15
C SER A 450 17.53 35.80 3.15
N ALA A 451 18.48 35.21 2.42
CA ALA A 451 19.77 35.81 2.17
C ALA A 451 19.64 36.76 0.95
N PRO A 452 19.89 38.07 1.10
CA PRO A 452 19.78 39.00 -0.02
C PRO A 452 20.75 38.64 -1.16
N GLY A 453 20.24 38.50 -2.37
CA GLY A 453 21.05 38.36 -3.59
C GLY A 453 21.42 36.93 -4.01
N ASP A 454 21.20 35.91 -3.18
CA ASP A 454 21.45 34.52 -3.54
C ASP A 454 20.14 33.81 -3.92
N THR A 455 19.64 34.14 -5.12
CA THR A 455 18.38 33.59 -5.64
C THR A 455 18.55 33.13 -7.09
N PRO A 456 17.78 32.13 -7.55
CA PRO A 456 17.77 31.76 -8.96
C PRO A 456 17.35 32.95 -9.85
N SER A 457 17.97 33.05 -11.01
CA SER A 457 17.57 33.99 -12.06
C SER A 457 16.09 33.81 -12.41
N GLY A 458 15.40 34.87 -12.84
CA GLY A 458 13.96 34.83 -13.11
C GLY A 458 13.52 33.70 -14.06
N TRP A 459 14.34 33.40 -15.07
CA TRP A 459 14.11 32.31 -16.03
C TRP A 459 14.29 30.89 -15.43
N ALA A 460 15.00 30.77 -14.31
CA ALA A 460 15.32 29.50 -13.65
C ALA A 460 14.34 29.17 -12.51
N LYS A 461 13.61 30.15 -11.99
CA LYS A 461 12.79 30.01 -10.77
C LYS A 461 11.78 28.88 -10.82
N GLU A 462 11.08 28.70 -11.94
CA GLU A 462 10.09 27.62 -12.08
C GLU A 462 10.75 26.23 -12.07
N ALA A 463 11.76 26.04 -12.91
CA ALA A 463 12.51 24.78 -12.98
C ALA A 463 13.20 24.47 -11.63
N TYR A 464 13.72 25.50 -10.96
CA TYR A 464 14.25 25.39 -9.61
C TYR A 464 13.19 24.90 -8.61
N ALA A 465 12.03 25.55 -8.53
CA ALA A 465 10.98 25.15 -7.60
C ALA A 465 10.54 23.70 -7.83
N LYS A 466 10.34 23.29 -9.09
CA LYS A 466 10.00 21.91 -9.46
C LYS A 466 11.11 20.93 -9.09
N ALA A 467 12.36 21.22 -9.43
CA ALA A 467 13.51 20.37 -9.09
C ALA A 467 13.64 20.20 -7.57
N LYS A 468 13.44 21.28 -6.82
CA LYS A 468 13.54 21.31 -5.38
C LYS A 468 12.48 20.43 -4.72
N GLY A 469 11.21 20.58 -5.12
CA GLY A 469 10.12 19.76 -4.60
C GLY A 469 10.15 18.31 -5.07
N ALA A 470 10.86 18.03 -6.16
CA ALA A 470 11.18 16.67 -6.62
C ALA A 470 12.39 16.05 -5.90
N GLY A 471 13.08 16.78 -5.01
CA GLY A 471 14.26 16.31 -4.28
C GLY A 471 15.53 16.22 -5.13
N LEU A 472 15.61 16.94 -6.24
CA LEU A 472 16.70 16.86 -7.22
C LEU A 472 17.86 17.84 -6.96
N ILE A 473 17.70 18.74 -5.99
CA ILE A 473 18.71 19.75 -5.64
C ILE A 473 19.45 19.31 -4.38
N PRO A 474 20.70 18.84 -4.48
CA PRO A 474 21.54 18.61 -3.32
C PRO A 474 21.65 19.88 -2.48
N TYR A 475 21.68 19.71 -1.16
CA TYR A 475 21.77 20.82 -0.21
C TYR A 475 22.89 21.84 -0.54
N SER A 476 24.05 21.35 -0.99
CA SER A 476 25.20 22.19 -1.36
C SER A 476 25.02 23.03 -2.63
N LEU A 477 23.96 22.78 -3.40
CA LEU A 477 23.61 23.50 -4.64
C LEU A 477 22.41 24.43 -4.50
N ASP A 478 21.81 24.50 -3.31
CA ASP A 478 20.71 25.41 -3.00
C ASP A 478 21.24 26.83 -2.64
N THR A 479 22.24 27.28 -3.38
CA THR A 479 23.00 28.54 -3.21
C THR A 479 23.92 28.75 -4.43
N GLN A 480 24.44 29.96 -4.60
CA GLN A 480 25.46 30.30 -5.61
C GLN A 480 25.04 29.92 -7.04
N TYR A 481 23.77 30.14 -7.36
CA TYR A 481 23.09 29.66 -8.56
C TYR A 481 23.80 30.03 -9.88
N GLN A 482 24.41 31.21 -9.96
CA GLN A 482 25.07 31.68 -11.18
C GLN A 482 26.55 31.26 -11.29
N THR A 483 27.09 30.52 -10.31
CA THR A 483 28.49 30.07 -10.35
C THR A 483 28.64 28.79 -11.19
N PRO A 484 29.82 28.54 -11.79
CA PRO A 484 30.09 27.30 -12.50
C PRO A 484 29.95 26.06 -11.61
N ILE A 485 29.23 25.05 -12.06
CA ILE A 485 29.05 23.79 -11.33
C ILE A 485 30.30 22.91 -11.37
N ARG A 486 30.60 22.25 -10.26
CA ARG A 486 31.67 21.25 -10.16
C ARG A 486 31.20 19.89 -10.70
N ARG A 487 32.13 19.07 -11.20
CA ARG A 487 31.85 17.72 -11.71
C ARG A 487 31.14 16.85 -10.68
N ILE A 488 31.59 16.86 -9.43
CA ILE A 488 30.98 16.07 -8.35
C ILE A 488 29.51 16.44 -8.13
N ASP A 489 29.18 17.73 -8.20
CA ASP A 489 27.83 18.22 -7.96
C ASP A 489 26.89 17.91 -9.12
N PHE A 490 27.39 18.01 -10.36
CA PHE A 490 26.66 17.56 -11.54
C PHE A 490 26.32 16.07 -11.46
N VAL A 491 27.26 15.24 -10.97
CA VAL A 491 27.03 13.80 -10.77
C VAL A 491 26.03 13.52 -9.64
N ARG A 492 26.05 14.27 -8.53
CA ARG A 492 25.05 14.15 -7.46
C ARG A 492 23.63 14.39 -7.99
N MET A 493 23.44 15.41 -8.81
CA MET A 493 22.15 15.68 -9.45
C MET A 493 21.75 14.57 -10.44
N LEU A 494 22.71 14.07 -11.22
CA LEU A 494 22.50 12.95 -12.15
C LEU A 494 22.01 11.68 -11.45
N VAL A 495 22.62 11.32 -10.32
CA VAL A 495 22.19 10.19 -9.48
C VAL A 495 20.80 10.46 -8.90
N GLY A 496 20.57 11.66 -8.36
CA GLY A 496 19.26 12.05 -7.83
C GLY A 496 18.13 11.91 -8.86
N VAL A 497 18.36 12.33 -10.11
CA VAL A 497 17.39 12.11 -11.20
C VAL A 497 17.17 10.63 -11.46
N TYR A 498 18.22 9.81 -11.53
CA TYR A 498 18.07 8.38 -11.76
C TYR A 498 17.26 7.69 -10.63
N GLU A 499 17.64 7.90 -9.37
CA GLU A 499 17.03 7.21 -8.23
C GLU A 499 15.59 7.68 -7.97
N ASN A 500 15.29 8.97 -8.15
CA ASN A 500 13.93 9.47 -8.01
C ASN A 500 13.03 9.13 -9.19
N THR A 501 13.59 8.93 -10.40
CA THR A 501 12.80 8.44 -11.54
C THR A 501 12.50 6.95 -11.43
N THR A 502 13.47 6.14 -10.99
CA THR A 502 13.36 4.67 -10.96
C THR A 502 12.80 4.11 -9.65
N GLY A 503 12.69 4.94 -8.61
CA GLY A 503 12.29 4.49 -7.28
C GLY A 503 13.36 3.70 -6.53
N SER A 504 14.53 3.45 -7.13
CA SER A 504 15.54 2.50 -6.66
C SER A 504 16.88 3.18 -6.40
N SER A 505 17.51 2.87 -5.25
CA SER A 505 18.88 3.31 -4.97
C SER A 505 19.87 2.52 -5.82
N LEU A 506 20.86 3.21 -6.36
CA LEU A 506 22.02 2.60 -7.00
C LEU A 506 22.97 2.02 -5.93
N PRO A 507 23.68 0.92 -6.24
CA PRO A 507 24.68 0.32 -5.35
C PRO A 507 25.95 1.18 -5.29
N ALA A 508 26.59 1.25 -4.11
CA ALA A 508 27.76 2.10 -3.85
C ALA A 508 29.02 1.29 -3.50
N ASP A 509 29.13 0.07 -4.03
CA ASP A 509 30.03 -0.98 -3.51
C ASP A 509 31.51 -0.82 -3.89
N GLN A 510 31.86 0.28 -4.58
CA GLN A 510 33.20 0.52 -5.10
C GLN A 510 33.78 1.85 -4.63
N LYS A 511 35.11 1.91 -4.53
CA LYS A 511 35.90 3.16 -4.44
C LYS A 511 36.74 3.31 -5.71
N PRO A 512 36.14 3.77 -6.81
CA PRO A 512 36.78 3.72 -8.13
C PRO A 512 37.93 4.72 -8.31
N PHE A 513 37.97 5.79 -7.50
CA PHE A 513 38.94 6.87 -7.64
C PHE A 513 39.64 7.19 -6.31
N GLN A 514 40.86 7.71 -6.37
CA GLN A 514 41.68 8.04 -5.20
C GLN A 514 41.40 9.45 -4.65
N ASP A 515 40.84 10.32 -5.48
CA ASP A 515 40.64 11.75 -5.21
C ASP A 515 39.22 12.10 -4.73
N THR A 516 38.34 11.11 -4.57
CA THR A 516 37.01 11.30 -4.00
C THR A 516 36.48 10.04 -3.31
N SER A 517 35.70 10.24 -2.25
CA SER A 517 34.98 9.18 -1.53
C SER A 517 33.46 9.40 -1.56
N ASP A 518 32.97 10.26 -2.45
CA ASP A 518 31.54 10.57 -2.55
C ASP A 518 30.75 9.37 -3.06
N SER A 519 29.73 8.97 -2.29
CA SER A 519 28.93 7.79 -2.60
C SER A 519 28.17 7.93 -3.92
N ASN A 520 27.78 9.14 -4.35
CA ASN A 520 27.11 9.33 -5.64
C ASN A 520 28.05 9.12 -6.81
N VAL A 521 29.35 9.43 -6.65
CA VAL A 521 30.36 9.09 -7.65
C VAL A 521 30.50 7.58 -7.76
N SER A 522 30.59 6.87 -6.63
CA SER A 522 30.60 5.39 -6.62
C SER A 522 29.35 4.79 -7.26
N LYS A 523 28.16 5.29 -6.89
CA LYS A 523 26.87 4.88 -7.48
C LYS A 523 26.84 5.08 -8.99
N ALA A 524 27.26 6.25 -9.46
CA ALA A 524 27.26 6.58 -10.87
C ALA A 524 28.26 5.71 -11.66
N VAL A 525 29.41 5.33 -11.09
CA VAL A 525 30.34 4.39 -11.74
C VAL A 525 29.73 3.00 -11.81
N SER A 526 29.18 2.47 -10.70
CA SER A 526 28.52 1.15 -10.67
C SER A 526 27.39 1.05 -11.68
N ALA A 527 26.64 2.14 -11.90
CA ALA A 527 25.58 2.23 -12.88
C ALA A 527 26.06 2.42 -14.33
N GLY A 528 27.37 2.65 -14.55
CA GLY A 528 27.95 2.98 -15.85
C GLY A 528 27.53 4.35 -16.39
N LEU A 529 27.17 5.28 -15.51
CA LEU A 529 26.75 6.64 -15.85
C LEU A 529 27.94 7.58 -16.06
N ILE A 530 29.05 7.34 -15.34
CA ILE A 530 30.27 8.17 -15.41
C ILE A 530 31.53 7.33 -15.59
N SER A 531 32.61 8.01 -15.96
CA SER A 531 33.98 7.49 -15.94
C SER A 531 34.92 8.57 -15.41
N GLY A 532 36.09 8.16 -14.91
CA GLY A 532 37.13 9.09 -14.47
C GLY A 532 37.76 9.86 -15.62
N ILE A 533 38.54 10.89 -15.28
CA ILE A 533 39.45 11.54 -16.24
C ILE A 533 40.69 10.67 -16.50
N SER A 534 40.94 9.70 -15.61
CA SER A 534 41.91 8.63 -15.74
C SER A 534 41.36 7.37 -15.06
N PRO A 535 42.05 6.22 -15.12
CA PRO A 535 41.65 5.02 -14.38
C PRO A 535 41.56 5.20 -12.85
N THR A 536 42.20 6.23 -12.28
CA THR A 536 42.29 6.42 -10.82
C THR A 536 41.81 7.78 -10.32
N GLU A 537 41.46 8.70 -11.22
CA GLU A 537 41.13 10.09 -10.87
C GLU A 537 39.81 10.57 -11.51
N PHE A 538 38.99 11.29 -10.75
CA PHE A 538 37.72 11.85 -11.20
C PHE A 538 37.72 13.37 -11.40
N ALA A 539 38.62 14.07 -10.69
CA ALA A 539 38.70 15.52 -10.54
C ALA A 539 37.40 16.15 -9.99
N PRO A 540 36.98 15.82 -8.75
CA PRO A 540 35.66 16.19 -8.23
C PRO A 540 35.41 17.70 -8.17
N LEU A 541 36.46 18.50 -7.92
CA LEU A 541 36.38 19.95 -7.77
C LEU A 541 36.55 20.70 -9.09
N ALA A 542 36.91 20.02 -10.19
CA ALA A 542 36.99 20.65 -11.49
C ALA A 542 35.58 21.05 -11.98
N LYS A 543 35.51 22.10 -12.79
CA LYS A 543 34.28 22.48 -13.48
C LYS A 543 33.95 21.46 -14.56
N ILE A 544 32.68 21.21 -14.79
CA ILE A 544 32.26 20.39 -15.93
C ILE A 544 32.13 21.26 -17.18
N THR A 545 32.67 20.78 -18.30
CA THR A 545 32.47 21.43 -19.61
C THR A 545 31.09 21.07 -20.17
N ARG A 546 30.55 21.92 -21.04
CA ARG A 546 29.23 21.68 -21.66
C ARG A 546 29.20 20.42 -22.51
N GLN A 547 30.29 20.07 -23.19
CA GLN A 547 30.37 18.82 -23.96
C GLN A 547 30.46 17.57 -23.08
N GLU A 548 31.11 17.64 -21.91
CA GLU A 548 31.10 16.54 -20.93
C GLU A 548 29.71 16.36 -20.32
N ALA A 549 29.03 17.46 -19.98
CA ALA A 549 27.65 17.41 -19.50
C ALA A 549 26.72 16.75 -20.52
N ALA A 550 26.84 17.06 -21.81
CA ALA A 550 26.07 16.44 -22.88
C ALA A 550 26.25 14.91 -22.94
N ALA A 551 27.48 14.43 -22.78
CA ALA A 551 27.78 13.00 -22.72
C ALA A 551 27.13 12.32 -21.51
N LEU A 552 27.21 12.93 -20.33
CA LEU A 552 26.60 12.38 -19.11
C LEU A 552 25.07 12.34 -19.19
N LEU A 553 24.44 13.39 -19.72
CA LEU A 553 22.98 13.46 -19.87
C LEU A 553 22.46 12.44 -20.88
N THR A 554 23.20 12.22 -21.97
CA THR A 554 22.85 11.20 -22.97
C THR A 554 22.92 9.79 -22.40
N ARG A 555 23.94 9.50 -21.55
CA ARG A 555 24.01 8.21 -20.83
C ARG A 555 22.88 8.06 -19.83
N LEU A 556 22.57 9.12 -19.07
CA LEU A 556 21.44 9.12 -18.14
C LEU A 556 20.12 8.84 -18.87
N GLU A 557 19.84 9.50 -19.99
CA GLU A 557 18.63 9.26 -20.79
C GLU A 557 18.56 7.82 -21.27
N GLY A 558 19.65 7.26 -21.80
CA GLY A 558 19.69 5.86 -22.22
C GLY A 558 19.41 4.88 -21.08
N LYS A 559 19.97 5.15 -19.89
CA LYS A 559 19.75 4.33 -18.69
C LYS A 559 18.32 4.41 -18.18
N LEU A 560 17.73 5.60 -18.16
CA LEU A 560 16.32 5.79 -17.79
C LEU A 560 15.37 5.15 -18.80
N SER A 561 15.66 5.24 -20.10
CA SER A 561 14.85 4.58 -21.14
C SER A 561 14.91 3.06 -21.01
N ALA A 562 16.10 2.49 -20.76
CA ALA A 562 16.23 1.06 -20.47
C ALA A 562 15.47 0.65 -19.21
N ALA A 563 15.55 1.42 -18.11
CA ALA A 563 14.83 1.14 -16.88
C ALA A 563 13.30 1.19 -17.06
N ALA A 564 12.81 2.07 -17.94
CA ALA A 564 11.40 2.16 -18.31
C ALA A 564 10.96 1.13 -19.37
N GLY A 565 11.83 0.19 -19.77
CA GLY A 565 11.51 -0.83 -20.78
C GLY A 565 11.22 -0.26 -22.17
N ARG A 566 11.67 0.97 -22.46
CA ARG A 566 11.41 1.67 -23.73
C ARG A 566 12.70 1.92 -24.51
N PRO A 567 12.65 1.95 -25.85
CA PRO A 567 13.81 2.34 -26.63
C PRO A 567 14.23 3.78 -26.30
N PRO A 568 15.52 4.13 -26.42
CA PRO A 568 15.98 5.52 -26.27
C PRO A 568 15.21 6.44 -27.22
N ALA A 569 14.87 7.64 -26.75
CA ALA A 569 14.09 8.56 -27.58
C ALA A 569 14.86 8.95 -28.86
N SER A 570 14.10 9.17 -29.95
CA SER A 570 14.65 9.74 -31.16
C SER A 570 15.01 11.21 -30.93
N ALA A 571 16.23 11.59 -31.29
CA ALA A 571 16.68 12.98 -31.24
C ALA A 571 16.29 13.66 -32.55
N ALA A 572 15.71 14.86 -32.48
CA ALA A 572 15.47 15.66 -33.67
C ALA A 572 16.81 16.05 -34.33
N PRO A 573 16.91 16.08 -35.67
CA PRO A 573 18.10 16.59 -36.33
C PRO A 573 18.37 18.03 -35.90
N ALA A 574 19.58 18.31 -35.42
CA ALA A 574 20.01 19.65 -35.08
C ALA A 574 20.97 20.17 -36.16
N ALA A 575 20.81 21.43 -36.56
CA ALA A 575 21.75 22.10 -37.46
C ALA A 575 23.13 22.21 -36.78
N ALA A 576 24.18 22.19 -37.59
CA ALA A 576 25.54 22.33 -37.06
C ALA A 576 25.74 23.71 -36.42
N PHE A 577 26.36 23.73 -35.24
CA PHE A 577 26.74 24.97 -34.59
C PHE A 577 27.92 25.64 -35.32
N ALA A 578 28.02 26.96 -35.23
CA ALA A 578 29.11 27.75 -35.80
C ALA A 578 30.48 27.36 -35.22
N ASP A 579 30.51 26.84 -34.00
CA ASP A 579 31.69 26.33 -33.30
C ASP A 579 31.78 24.79 -33.31
N ASP A 580 31.16 24.11 -34.29
CA ASP A 580 31.20 22.65 -34.43
C ASP A 580 32.62 22.07 -34.48
N GLY A 581 33.58 22.83 -35.01
CA GLY A 581 35.00 22.46 -35.05
C GLY A 581 35.68 22.46 -33.67
N ALA A 582 35.11 23.15 -32.68
CA ALA A 582 35.61 23.17 -31.30
C ALA A 582 35.05 22.03 -30.44
N ILE A 583 34.02 21.32 -30.92
CA ILE A 583 33.45 20.17 -30.23
C ILE A 583 34.40 18.98 -30.41
N ALA A 584 34.83 18.37 -29.30
CA ALA A 584 35.70 17.21 -29.37
C ALA A 584 35.02 16.05 -30.12
N SER A 585 35.77 15.33 -30.96
CA SER A 585 35.24 14.24 -31.79
C SER A 585 34.48 13.18 -30.98
N TRP A 586 34.93 12.88 -29.76
CA TRP A 586 34.28 11.93 -28.86
C TRP A 586 32.94 12.43 -28.30
N ALA A 587 32.74 13.75 -28.20
CA ALA A 587 31.56 14.36 -27.62
C ALA A 587 30.50 14.74 -28.67
N LYS A 588 30.89 14.82 -29.94
CA LYS A 588 30.05 15.40 -31.00
C LYS A 588 28.67 14.73 -31.12
N ALA A 589 28.63 13.41 -31.08
CA ALA A 589 27.37 12.67 -31.14
C ALA A 589 26.47 12.98 -29.92
N ASP A 590 27.05 13.01 -28.72
CA ASP A 590 26.32 13.30 -27.48
C ASP A 590 25.84 14.75 -27.41
N VAL A 591 26.63 15.70 -27.92
CA VAL A 591 26.24 17.12 -28.02
C VAL A 591 24.98 17.26 -28.87
N TYR A 592 25.00 16.77 -30.11
CA TYR A 592 23.84 16.88 -30.99
C TYR A 592 22.66 16.02 -30.52
N ARG A 593 22.90 14.89 -29.87
CA ARG A 593 21.84 14.08 -29.26
C ARG A 593 21.17 14.82 -28.11
N SER A 594 21.94 15.38 -27.17
CA SER A 594 21.39 16.13 -26.03
C SER A 594 20.58 17.35 -26.48
N VAL A 595 21.00 18.03 -27.56
CA VAL A 595 20.26 19.15 -28.18
C VAL A 595 19.01 18.65 -28.88
N GLY A 596 19.11 17.59 -29.68
CA GLY A 596 17.96 17.00 -30.39
C GLY A 596 16.91 16.39 -29.47
N LEU A 597 17.28 16.01 -28.25
CA LEU A 597 16.37 15.60 -27.17
C LEU A 597 15.81 16.79 -26.36
N GLY A 598 16.30 18.00 -26.59
CA GLY A 598 15.92 19.21 -25.85
C GLY A 598 16.48 19.29 -24.43
N LEU A 599 17.45 18.44 -24.07
CA LEU A 599 18.08 18.45 -22.73
C LEU A 599 19.00 19.66 -22.59
N MET A 600 19.80 19.95 -23.61
CA MET A 600 20.68 21.11 -23.68
C MET A 600 20.32 22.02 -24.85
N GLN A 601 20.72 23.28 -24.76
CA GLN A 601 20.53 24.29 -25.80
C GLN A 601 21.85 25.04 -26.05
N GLY A 602 22.00 25.64 -27.23
CA GLY A 602 23.12 26.53 -27.54
C GLY A 602 23.11 27.79 -26.67
N VAL A 603 24.23 28.52 -26.64
CA VAL A 603 24.42 29.74 -25.84
C VAL A 603 24.03 31.02 -26.59
N GLY A 604 23.39 30.89 -27.75
CA GLY A 604 23.06 31.98 -28.67
C GLY A 604 24.07 32.12 -29.81
N ARG A 605 23.77 33.00 -30.78
CA ARG A 605 24.60 33.27 -31.98
C ARG A 605 25.04 31.99 -32.73
N ASN A 606 24.19 30.97 -32.73
CA ASN A 606 24.47 29.65 -33.29
C ASN A 606 25.72 28.96 -32.71
N SER A 607 26.06 29.17 -31.43
CA SER A 607 27.21 28.53 -30.76
C SER A 607 26.77 27.58 -29.64
N PHE A 608 27.49 26.47 -29.47
CA PHE A 608 27.30 25.54 -28.37
C PHE A 608 28.19 25.83 -27.16
N ASP A 609 29.38 26.41 -27.37
CA ASP A 609 30.44 26.64 -26.38
C ASP A 609 30.88 25.34 -25.66
N PRO A 610 31.54 24.40 -26.37
CA PRO A 610 31.79 23.05 -25.85
C PRO A 610 32.73 22.99 -24.64
N ILE A 611 33.68 23.92 -24.53
CA ILE A 611 34.66 23.99 -23.43
C ILE A 611 34.19 24.92 -22.30
N GLY A 612 33.18 25.75 -22.55
CA GLY A 612 32.52 26.57 -21.54
C GLY A 612 31.92 25.75 -20.40
N SER A 613 31.69 26.41 -19.27
CA SER A 613 31.10 25.78 -18.08
C SER A 613 29.58 25.98 -18.01
N LEU A 614 28.89 25.05 -17.34
CA LEU A 614 27.50 25.25 -16.91
C LEU A 614 27.46 25.94 -15.55
N THR A 615 26.48 26.82 -15.34
CA THR A 615 26.16 27.32 -14.01
C THR A 615 25.31 26.31 -13.22
N VAL A 616 25.20 26.50 -11.90
CA VAL A 616 24.32 25.70 -11.05
C VAL A 616 22.85 25.80 -11.52
N GLU A 617 22.33 27.00 -11.78
CA GLU A 617 20.93 27.17 -12.23
C GLU A 617 20.66 26.61 -13.63
N GLN A 618 21.64 26.64 -14.54
CA GLN A 618 21.53 25.96 -15.83
C GLN A 618 21.46 24.44 -15.63
N SER A 619 22.27 23.90 -14.72
CA SER A 619 22.27 22.46 -14.41
C SER A 619 20.95 22.02 -13.79
N ILE A 620 20.40 22.80 -12.86
CA ILE A 620 19.06 22.58 -12.28
C ILE A 620 17.99 22.53 -13.35
N GLN A 621 17.98 23.49 -14.27
CA GLN A 621 17.01 23.49 -15.37
C GLN A 621 17.15 22.26 -16.28
N ILE A 622 18.38 21.86 -16.60
CA ILE A 622 18.65 20.67 -17.44
C ILE A 622 18.15 19.39 -16.76
N PHE A 623 18.48 19.19 -15.47
CA PHE A 623 18.08 17.98 -14.75
C PHE A 623 16.58 17.94 -14.47
N GLN A 624 15.94 19.08 -14.20
CA GLN A 624 14.49 19.18 -14.08
C GLN A 624 13.78 18.75 -15.37
N ARG A 625 14.21 19.26 -16.53
CA ARG A 625 13.67 18.83 -17.84
C ARG A 625 13.91 17.36 -18.12
N THR A 626 15.12 16.88 -17.79
CA THR A 626 15.47 15.46 -17.96
C THR A 626 14.53 14.59 -17.14
N PHE A 627 14.25 14.99 -15.91
CA PHE A 627 13.34 14.29 -15.00
C PHE A 627 11.87 14.31 -15.48
N GLU A 628 11.34 15.44 -15.93
CA GLU A 628 9.96 15.53 -16.45
C GLU A 628 9.70 14.58 -17.63
N ARG A 629 10.69 14.38 -18.52
CA ARG A 629 10.58 13.44 -19.66
C ARG A 629 10.29 11.98 -19.30
N PHE A 630 10.52 11.59 -18.05
CA PHE A 630 10.29 10.23 -17.57
C PHE A 630 9.18 10.14 -16.52
N THR A 631 8.60 11.27 -16.12
CA THR A 631 7.71 11.32 -14.95
C THR A 631 6.40 12.08 -15.20
N GLU A 632 6.22 12.71 -16.36
CA GLU A 632 4.93 13.17 -16.86
C GLU A 632 4.30 12.06 -17.71
N ASN A 633 3.31 11.36 -17.14
CA ASN A 633 2.29 10.56 -17.82
C ASN A 633 0.95 10.84 -17.16
#